data_AF-R5K823-F1
#
_entry.id   AF-R5K823-F1
#
_cell.length_a   1.000
_cell.length_b   1.000
_cell.length_c   1.000
_cell.angle_alpha   90.00
_cell.angle_beta   90.00
_cell.angle_gamma   90.00
#
_symmetry.space_group_name_H-M   'P 1'
#
loop_
_entity.id
_entity.type
_entity.pdbx_description
1 polymer ?
#
loop_
_entity_poly.entity_id
_entity_poly.type
_entity_poly.pdbx_seq_one_letter_code
_entity_poly.pdbx_strand_id
1 'polypeptide(L)'
;MNEDKFNSIIDNIHLLNVLDNLKLSIPILYFTHCYSATNLFDRIIKLAIILECTMLANCRDELKYRLNLRTCNFLGKNVSEELSIFYDARSSIVHCGDISNELYKKIKHIMQNKYNTNIEALFYFLQEKIEPIIRNVLFESLKIFNGLDKIKNYTQLSESIDKQIITSISS
;
A
#
# COMPACT_ATOMS: atom_id res chain seq x y z
N MET A 1 25.41 -8.36 -19.02
CA MET A 1 24.55 -8.04 -17.85
C MET A 1 24.94 -6.63 -17.45
N ASN A 2 24.10 -5.62 -17.68
CA ASN A 2 24.47 -4.20 -17.52
C ASN A 2 24.94 -3.92 -16.09
N GLU A 3 26.09 -3.26 -15.94
CA GLU A 3 26.62 -2.78 -14.66
C GLU A 3 25.57 -1.99 -13.87
N ASP A 4 24.70 -1.22 -14.54
CA ASP A 4 23.60 -0.49 -13.92
C ASP A 4 22.58 -1.40 -13.20
N LYS A 5 22.29 -2.57 -13.77
CA LYS A 5 21.41 -3.57 -13.13
C LYS A 5 22.09 -4.21 -11.93
N PHE A 6 23.40 -4.44 -12.02
CA PHE A 6 24.17 -5.05 -10.96
C PHE A 6 24.34 -4.09 -9.77
N ASN A 7 24.67 -2.83 -10.03
CA ASN A 7 24.75 -1.78 -9.01
C ASN A 7 23.37 -1.52 -8.36
N SER A 8 22.29 -1.50 -9.16
CA SER A 8 20.93 -1.44 -8.63
C SER A 8 20.61 -2.61 -7.68
N ILE A 9 21.05 -3.83 -7.99
CA ILE A 9 20.86 -4.99 -7.12
C ILE A 9 21.68 -4.84 -5.84
N ILE A 10 22.92 -4.38 -5.91
CA ILE A 10 23.78 -4.15 -4.74
C ILE A 10 23.20 -3.06 -3.83
N ASP A 11 22.71 -1.96 -4.39
CA ASP A 11 22.06 -0.88 -3.64
C ASP A 11 20.81 -1.39 -2.92
N ASN A 12 20.02 -2.24 -3.59
CA ASN A 12 18.86 -2.90 -2.98
C ASN A 12 19.25 -3.88 -1.86
N ILE A 13 20.37 -4.60 -1.99
CA ILE A 13 20.90 -5.50 -0.95
C ILE A 13 21.43 -4.71 0.25
N HIS A 14 22.11 -3.58 0.02
CA HIS A 14 22.50 -2.67 1.10
C HIS A 14 21.28 -2.08 1.81
N LEU A 15 20.21 -1.76 1.09
CA LEU A 15 18.92 -1.33 1.65
C LEU A 15 18.34 -2.36 2.63
N LEU A 16 18.49 -3.66 2.31
CA LEU A 16 18.04 -4.77 3.13
C LEU A 16 18.91 -4.98 4.38
N ASN A 17 20.21 -4.75 4.30
CA ASN A 17 21.13 -4.84 5.45
C ASN A 17 20.94 -3.71 6.47
N VAL A 18 20.22 -2.63 6.13
CA VAL A 18 19.83 -1.53 7.06
C VAL A 18 18.53 -1.85 7.81
N LEU A 19 17.92 -3.03 7.58
CA LEU A 19 16.69 -3.48 8.26
C LEU A 19 16.87 -3.89 9.74
N ASP A 20 18.00 -3.56 10.37
CA ASP A 20 18.13 -3.52 11.85
C ASP A 20 17.11 -2.55 12.49
N ASN A 21 16.44 -1.72 11.68
CA ASN A 21 15.21 -1.05 12.07
C ASN A 21 14.03 -2.03 12.20
N LEU A 22 13.90 -2.64 13.39
CA LEU A 22 12.72 -3.41 13.85
C LEU A 22 11.35 -2.77 13.49
N LYS A 23 11.32 -1.46 13.27
CA LYS A 23 10.13 -0.64 12.97
C LYS A 23 9.61 -0.79 11.53
N LEU A 24 10.46 -1.22 10.60
CA LEU A 24 10.11 -1.52 9.21
C LEU A 24 9.70 -2.98 8.98
N SER A 25 10.00 -3.84 9.96
CA SER A 25 9.87 -5.29 9.80
C SER A 25 8.43 -5.72 9.57
N ILE A 26 7.45 -5.11 10.24
CA ILE A 26 6.05 -5.55 10.17
C ILE A 26 5.46 -5.38 8.75
N PRO A 27 5.47 -4.18 8.11
CA PRO A 27 4.94 -4.04 6.76
C PRO A 27 5.64 -4.94 5.72
N ILE A 28 6.96 -5.08 5.82
CA ILE A 28 7.74 -5.91 4.90
C ILE A 28 7.43 -7.40 5.11
N LEU A 29 7.35 -7.86 6.36
CA LEU A 29 7.01 -9.24 6.70
C LEU A 29 5.62 -9.60 6.18
N TYR A 30 4.63 -8.73 6.41
CA TYR A 30 3.27 -8.93 5.91
C TYR A 30 3.22 -8.95 4.39
N PHE A 31 4.01 -8.11 3.72
CA PHE A 31 4.09 -8.12 2.26
C PHE A 31 4.63 -9.45 1.73
N THR A 32 5.70 -9.98 2.34
CA THR A 32 6.25 -11.29 1.99
C THR A 32 5.24 -12.41 2.25
N HIS A 33 4.54 -12.37 3.38
CA HIS A 33 3.51 -13.35 3.75
C HIS A 33 2.24 -13.28 2.89
N CYS A 34 2.02 -12.22 2.11
CA CYS A 34 0.92 -12.15 1.14
C CYS A 34 1.08 -13.21 0.04
N TYR A 35 2.32 -13.50 -0.39
CA TYR A 35 2.59 -14.47 -1.45
C TYR A 35 2.42 -15.92 -0.99
N SER A 36 2.45 -16.16 0.33
CA SER A 36 2.17 -17.47 0.92
C SER A 36 0.68 -17.68 1.24
N ALA A 37 -0.17 -16.65 1.07
CA ALA A 37 -1.59 -16.77 1.35
C ALA A 37 -2.30 -17.52 0.21
N THR A 38 -2.97 -18.61 0.54
CA THR A 38 -3.80 -19.37 -0.41
C THR A 38 -5.17 -18.74 -0.63
N ASN A 39 -5.66 -17.97 0.35
CA ASN A 39 -6.94 -17.28 0.30
C ASN A 39 -6.78 -15.80 -0.10
N LEU A 40 -7.58 -15.32 -1.06
CA LEU A 40 -7.60 -13.92 -1.49
C LEU A 40 -8.06 -12.97 -0.38
N PHE A 41 -8.97 -13.40 0.50
CA PHE A 41 -9.45 -12.56 1.59
C PHE A 41 -8.33 -12.31 2.60
N ASP A 42 -7.56 -13.34 2.94
CA ASP A 42 -6.38 -13.20 3.80
C ASP A 42 -5.34 -12.28 3.17
N ARG A 43 -5.15 -12.37 1.84
CA ARG A 43 -4.25 -11.46 1.11
C ARG A 43 -4.74 -10.01 1.21
N ILE A 44 -6.04 -9.75 1.07
CA ILE A 44 -6.62 -8.41 1.25
C ILE A 44 -6.37 -7.89 2.66
N ILE A 45 -6.61 -8.70 3.69
CA ILE A 45 -6.38 -8.29 5.08
C ILE A 45 -4.90 -7.96 5.32
N LYS A 46 -3.99 -8.81 4.86
CA LYS A 46 -2.54 -8.56 5.01
C LYS A 46 -2.09 -7.29 4.28
N LEU A 47 -2.55 -7.08 3.04
CA LEU A 47 -2.25 -5.86 2.28
C LEU A 47 -2.84 -4.61 2.93
N ALA A 48 -4.03 -4.72 3.53
CA ALA A 48 -4.64 -3.62 4.25
C ALA A 48 -3.88 -3.28 5.54
N ILE A 49 -3.42 -4.28 6.29
CA ILE A 49 -2.57 -4.07 7.48
C ILE A 49 -1.32 -3.25 7.10
N ILE A 50 -0.71 -3.53 5.95
CA ILE A 50 0.44 -2.75 5.48
C ILE A 50 0.07 -1.27 5.30
N LEU A 51 -1.03 -0.99 4.59
CA LEU A 51 -1.50 0.38 4.38
C LEU A 51 -1.90 1.06 5.69
N GLU A 52 -2.52 0.33 6.61
CA GLU A 52 -2.91 0.85 7.93
C GLU A 52 -1.68 1.18 8.79
N CYS A 53 -0.66 0.32 8.79
CA CYS A 53 0.60 0.57 9.51
C CYS A 53 1.42 1.70 8.89
N THR A 54 1.34 1.89 7.57
CA THR A 54 2.21 2.84 6.86
C THR A 54 1.57 4.21 6.66
N MET A 55 0.36 4.25 6.09
CA MET A 55 -0.32 5.47 5.67
C MET A 55 -1.36 5.95 6.68
N LEU A 56 -1.81 5.10 7.59
CA LEU A 56 -2.78 5.45 8.64
C LEU A 56 -2.18 5.35 10.05
N ALA A 57 -0.86 5.32 10.17
CA ALA A 57 -0.20 5.45 11.46
C ALA A 57 -0.73 6.71 12.17
N ASN A 58 -1.05 6.57 13.46
CA ASN A 58 -1.65 7.58 14.34
C ASN A 58 -3.11 8.00 14.07
N CYS A 59 -3.80 7.44 13.08
CA CYS A 59 -5.16 7.84 12.72
C CYS A 59 -6.23 6.89 13.27
N ARG A 60 -7.37 7.46 13.66
CA ARG A 60 -8.57 6.71 14.07
C ARG A 60 -9.81 7.09 13.27
N ASP A 61 -9.85 8.33 12.80
CA ASP A 61 -11.02 8.89 12.12
C ASP A 61 -10.77 9.03 10.61
N GLU A 62 -11.86 8.94 9.84
CA GLU A 62 -11.85 9.19 8.38
C GLU A 62 -10.81 8.36 7.61
N LEU A 63 -10.58 7.11 8.05
CA LEU A 63 -9.49 6.26 7.58
C LEU A 63 -9.41 6.16 6.05
N LYS A 64 -10.54 5.93 5.37
CA LYS A 64 -10.57 5.84 3.91
C LYS A 64 -10.13 7.14 3.23
N TYR A 65 -10.63 8.27 3.71
CA TYR A 65 -10.29 9.58 3.16
C TYR A 65 -8.80 9.88 3.36
N ARG A 66 -8.30 9.70 4.59
CA ARG A 66 -6.88 9.92 4.92
C ARG A 66 -5.96 8.99 4.15
N LEU A 67 -6.33 7.72 3.99
CA LEU A 67 -5.57 6.74 3.23
C LEU A 67 -5.39 7.20 1.79
N ASN A 68 -6.48 7.60 1.14
CA ASN A 68 -6.46 8.08 -0.24
C ASN A 68 -5.58 9.34 -0.36
N LEU A 69 -5.84 10.34 0.47
CA LEU A 69 -5.15 11.63 0.39
C LEU A 69 -3.64 11.48 0.64
N ARG A 70 -3.26 10.80 1.72
CA ARG A 70 -1.86 10.57 2.08
C ARG A 70 -1.15 9.75 1.01
N THR A 71 -1.76 8.67 0.53
CA THR A 71 -1.11 7.81 -0.47
C THR A 71 -0.94 8.52 -1.81
N CYS A 72 -1.95 9.27 -2.27
CA CYS A 72 -1.86 10.05 -3.50
C CYS A 72 -0.76 11.12 -3.41
N ASN A 73 -0.70 11.85 -2.29
CA ASN A 73 0.35 12.83 -2.06
C ASN A 73 1.73 12.17 -1.97
N PHE A 74 1.85 11.10 -1.19
CA PHE A 74 3.11 10.40 -0.94
C PHE A 74 3.72 9.80 -2.21
N LEU A 75 2.88 9.25 -3.11
CA LEU A 75 3.35 8.67 -4.37
C LEU A 75 3.36 9.67 -5.54
N GLY A 76 2.85 10.89 -5.35
CA GLY A 76 2.73 11.90 -6.42
C GLY A 76 1.83 11.48 -7.59
N LYS A 77 0.88 10.56 -7.38
CA LYS A 77 -0.03 10.06 -8.41
C LYS A 77 -1.42 9.80 -7.85
N ASN A 78 -2.45 9.94 -8.68
CA ASN A 78 -3.82 9.63 -8.28
C ASN A 78 -4.06 8.12 -8.33
N VAL A 79 -4.23 7.51 -7.16
CA VAL A 79 -4.59 6.08 -6.96
C VAL A 79 -5.81 5.94 -6.06
N SER A 80 -6.59 7.02 -5.93
CA SER A 80 -7.68 7.12 -4.96
C SER A 80 -8.84 6.17 -5.27
N GLU A 81 -9.08 5.88 -6.54
CA GLU A 81 -10.16 4.99 -6.97
C GLU A 81 -9.85 3.54 -6.58
N GLU A 82 -8.64 3.06 -6.93
CA GLU A 82 -8.17 1.72 -6.59
C GLU A 82 -8.14 1.51 -5.08
N LEU A 83 -7.59 2.47 -4.33
CA LEU A 83 -7.55 2.40 -2.87
C LEU A 83 -8.94 2.44 -2.25
N SER A 84 -9.86 3.23 -2.80
CA SER A 84 -11.24 3.29 -2.31
C SER A 84 -11.95 1.95 -2.43
N ILE A 85 -11.85 1.32 -3.60
CA ILE A 85 -12.45 0.00 -3.86
C ILE A 85 -11.78 -1.07 -3.00
N PHE A 86 -10.45 -1.04 -2.89
CA PHE A 86 -9.72 -1.98 -2.04
C PHE A 86 -10.11 -1.86 -0.56
N TYR A 87 -10.22 -0.63 -0.04
CA TYR A 87 -10.58 -0.41 1.35
C TYR A 87 -12.05 -0.79 1.63
N ASP A 88 -12.95 -0.59 0.67
CA ASP A 88 -14.33 -1.10 0.74
C ASP A 88 -14.35 -2.64 0.75
N ALA A 89 -13.45 -3.29 0.00
CA ALA A 89 -13.36 -4.75 -0.03
C ALA A 89 -12.89 -5.29 1.31
N ARG A 90 -11.84 -4.69 1.89
CA ARG A 90 -11.39 -4.99 3.26
C ARG A 90 -12.50 -4.80 4.28
N SER A 91 -13.23 -3.68 4.20
CA SER A 91 -14.34 -3.38 5.11
C SER A 91 -15.44 -4.45 5.01
N SER A 92 -15.83 -4.81 3.79
CA SER A 92 -16.85 -5.85 3.52
C SER A 92 -16.44 -7.21 4.08
N ILE A 93 -15.19 -7.63 3.89
CA ILE A 93 -14.66 -8.88 4.43
C ILE A 93 -14.69 -8.88 5.96
N VAL A 94 -14.24 -7.79 6.60
CA VAL A 94 -14.17 -7.71 8.07
C VAL A 94 -15.57 -7.70 8.71
N HIS A 95 -16.54 -7.03 8.11
CA HIS A 95 -17.88 -6.88 8.69
C HIS A 95 -18.87 -7.98 8.28
N CYS A 96 -18.78 -8.45 7.03
CA CYS A 96 -19.76 -9.36 6.45
C CYS A 96 -19.18 -10.73 6.09
N GLY A 97 -17.85 -10.91 6.13
CA GLY A 97 -17.18 -12.14 5.71
C GLY A 97 -17.16 -12.36 4.20
N ASP A 98 -17.64 -11.40 3.40
CA ASP A 98 -17.72 -11.52 1.93
C ASP A 98 -17.70 -10.14 1.23
N ILE A 99 -17.49 -10.15 -0.08
CA ILE A 99 -17.49 -8.97 -0.96
C ILE A 99 -18.82 -8.93 -1.72
N SER A 100 -19.48 -7.77 -1.70
CA SER A 100 -20.75 -7.58 -2.42
C SER A 100 -20.59 -7.64 -3.95
N ASN A 101 -21.64 -8.09 -4.65
CA ASN A 101 -21.68 -8.10 -6.12
C ASN A 101 -21.48 -6.71 -6.74
N GLU A 102 -21.97 -5.65 -6.09
CA GLU A 102 -21.74 -4.28 -6.54
C GLU A 102 -20.27 -3.89 -6.47
N LEU A 103 -19.55 -4.34 -5.44
CA LEU A 103 -18.12 -4.09 -5.35
C LEU A 103 -17.34 -4.90 -6.39
N TYR A 104 -17.73 -6.15 -6.66
CA TYR A 104 -17.15 -6.92 -7.77
C TYR A 104 -17.37 -6.27 -9.13
N LYS A 105 -18.54 -5.64 -9.38
CA LYS A 105 -18.77 -4.86 -10.61
C LYS A 105 -17.80 -3.69 -10.73
N LYS A 106 -17.55 -2.94 -9.64
CA LYS A 106 -16.56 -1.85 -9.62
C LYS A 106 -15.14 -2.36 -9.90
N ILE A 107 -14.76 -3.48 -9.28
CA ILE A 107 -13.46 -4.13 -9.53
C ILE A 107 -13.33 -4.50 -11.01
N LYS A 108 -14.34 -5.19 -11.58
CA LYS A 108 -14.35 -5.55 -12.99
C LYS A 108 -14.28 -4.32 -13.90
N HIS A 109 -14.93 -3.22 -13.55
CA HIS A 109 -14.87 -1.97 -14.30
C HIS A 109 -13.45 -1.38 -14.34
N ILE A 110 -12.75 -1.28 -13.20
CA ILE A 110 -11.34 -0.85 -13.16
C ILE A 110 -10.44 -1.79 -13.96
N MET A 111 -10.74 -3.08 -13.94
CA MET A 111 -10.03 -4.10 -14.72
C MET A 111 -10.54 -4.18 -16.18
N GLN A 112 -11.28 -3.18 -16.65
CA GLN A 112 -11.78 -3.04 -18.02
C GLN A 112 -12.57 -4.24 -18.53
N ASN A 113 -13.28 -4.93 -17.61
CA ASN A 113 -14.04 -6.15 -17.86
C ASN A 113 -13.24 -7.27 -18.55
N LYS A 114 -11.91 -7.28 -18.36
CA LYS A 114 -11.01 -8.30 -18.93
C LYS A 114 -11.27 -9.71 -18.38
N TYR A 115 -11.87 -9.83 -17.21
CA TYR A 115 -12.02 -11.09 -16.47
C TYR A 115 -13.49 -11.49 -16.30
N ASN A 116 -13.77 -12.76 -16.53
CA ASN A 116 -15.14 -13.28 -16.57
C ASN A 116 -15.68 -13.55 -15.17
N THR A 117 -14.83 -14.04 -14.26
CA THR A 117 -15.26 -14.39 -12.90
C THR A 117 -14.91 -13.29 -11.89
N ASN A 118 -15.68 -13.23 -10.80
CA ASN A 118 -15.44 -12.26 -9.72
C ASN A 118 -14.10 -12.51 -9.00
N ILE A 119 -13.77 -13.78 -8.79
CA ILE A 119 -12.53 -14.21 -8.13
C ILE A 119 -11.30 -13.89 -8.99
N GLU A 120 -11.37 -14.15 -10.30
CA GLU A 120 -10.29 -13.80 -11.23
C GLU A 120 -10.08 -12.28 -11.29
N ALA A 121 -11.17 -11.52 -11.42
CA ALA A 121 -11.10 -10.05 -11.40
C ALA A 121 -10.49 -9.54 -10.09
N LEU A 122 -10.85 -10.12 -8.95
CA LEU A 122 -10.28 -9.77 -7.64
C LEU A 122 -8.79 -10.10 -7.57
N PHE A 123 -8.39 -11.30 -7.99
CA PHE A 123 -6.98 -11.71 -7.97
C PHE A 123 -6.10 -10.74 -8.77
N TYR A 124 -6.49 -10.44 -10.01
CA TYR A 124 -5.72 -9.53 -10.86
C TYR A 124 -5.83 -8.06 -10.43
N PHE A 125 -6.96 -7.64 -9.85
CA PHE A 125 -7.04 -6.32 -9.22
C PHE A 125 -6.03 -6.18 -8.09
N LEU A 126 -5.88 -7.19 -7.22
CA LEU A 126 -4.84 -7.16 -6.20
C LEU A 126 -3.46 -7.10 -6.85
N GLN A 127 -3.14 -8.06 -7.72
CA GLN A 127 -1.80 -8.20 -8.29
C GLN A 127 -1.37 -7.02 -9.18
N GLU A 128 -2.26 -6.50 -10.03
CA GLU A 128 -1.92 -5.49 -11.04
C GLU A 128 -2.15 -4.05 -10.57
N LYS A 129 -3.00 -3.83 -9.55
CA LYS A 129 -3.32 -2.48 -9.05
C LYS A 129 -2.81 -2.24 -7.64
N ILE A 130 -3.21 -3.07 -6.69
CA ILE A 130 -2.93 -2.83 -5.25
C ILE A 130 -1.50 -3.20 -4.87
N GLU A 131 -1.03 -4.34 -5.37
CA GLU A 131 0.34 -4.85 -5.37
C GLU A 131 1.39 -3.75 -5.56
N PRO A 132 1.38 -3.13 -6.75
CA PRO A 132 2.28 -2.04 -7.10
C PRO A 132 2.16 -0.81 -6.21
N ILE A 133 0.95 -0.43 -5.79
CA ILE A 133 0.76 0.74 -4.91
C ILE A 133 1.48 0.50 -3.58
N ILE A 134 1.24 -0.65 -2.95
CA ILE A 134 1.85 -1.00 -1.67
C ILE A 134 3.36 -1.14 -1.80
N ARG A 135 3.85 -1.78 -2.87
CA ARG A 135 5.29 -1.89 -3.13
C ARG A 135 5.95 -0.51 -3.21
N ASN A 136 5.33 0.43 -3.91
CA ASN A 136 5.86 1.79 -4.03
C ASN A 136 5.83 2.52 -2.68
N VAL A 137 4.75 2.38 -1.90
CA VAL A 137 4.67 2.93 -0.53
C VAL A 137 5.84 2.42 0.33
N LEU A 138 6.07 1.11 0.33
CA LEU A 138 7.16 0.51 1.10
C LEU A 138 8.53 0.99 0.62
N PHE A 139 8.74 1.04 -0.70
CA PHE A 139 10.00 1.47 -1.29
C PHE A 139 10.34 2.93 -0.98
N GLU A 140 9.38 3.85 -1.16
CA GLU A 140 9.59 5.27 -0.84
C GLU A 140 9.77 5.47 0.67
N SER A 141 9.06 4.70 1.51
CA SER A 141 9.26 4.73 2.96
C SER A 141 10.67 4.29 3.35
N LEU A 142 11.20 3.23 2.72
CA LEU A 142 12.55 2.73 2.96
C LEU A 142 13.62 3.77 2.60
N LYS A 143 13.46 4.46 1.46
CA LYS A 143 14.37 5.55 1.09
C LYS A 143 14.41 6.65 2.14
N ILE A 144 13.25 7.07 2.64
CA ILE A 144 13.15 8.12 3.65
C ILE A 144 13.81 7.68 4.96
N PHE A 145 13.55 6.46 5.42
CA PHE A 145 14.12 5.97 6.68
C PHE A 145 15.62 5.67 6.60
N ASN A 146 16.15 5.41 5.41
CA ASN A 146 17.59 5.24 5.18
C ASN A 146 18.31 6.57 4.89
N GLY A 147 17.57 7.67 4.70
CA GLY A 147 18.15 9.00 4.59
C GLY A 147 18.76 9.48 5.91
N LEU A 148 19.57 10.55 5.85
CA LEU A 148 20.14 11.23 7.04
C LEU A 148 19.09 11.98 7.88
N ASP A 149 17.79 11.78 7.61
CA ASP A 149 16.68 12.58 8.09
C ASP A 149 16.16 12.17 9.49
N LYS A 150 15.42 13.11 10.11
CA LYS A 150 14.82 12.98 11.46
C LYS A 150 13.67 11.98 11.55
N ILE A 151 13.15 11.46 10.43
CA ILE A 151 11.97 10.58 10.41
C ILE A 151 12.39 9.14 10.72
N LYS A 152 11.94 8.62 11.87
CA LYS A 152 12.35 7.32 12.42
C LYS A 152 11.23 6.27 12.45
N ASN A 153 10.00 6.64 12.09
CA ASN A 153 8.84 5.74 12.10
C ASN A 153 7.69 6.27 11.23
N TYR A 154 6.67 5.43 11.01
CA TYR A 154 5.50 5.75 10.20
C TYR A 154 4.60 6.84 10.78
N THR A 155 4.57 7.03 12.11
CA THR A 155 3.86 8.16 12.74
C THR A 155 4.47 9.49 12.30
N GLN A 156 5.78 9.62 12.41
CA GLN A 156 6.52 10.82 11.98
C GLN A 156 6.43 11.01 10.46
N LEU A 157 6.43 9.93 9.69
CA LEU A 157 6.22 10.00 8.25
C LEU A 157 4.83 10.56 7.92
N SER A 158 3.79 10.04 8.57
CA SER A 158 2.40 10.49 8.39
C SER A 158 2.23 11.97 8.75
N GLU A 159 2.84 12.42 9.85
CA GLU A 159 2.85 13.84 10.24
C GLU A 159 3.57 14.73 9.21
N SER A 160 4.66 14.22 8.61
CA SER A 160 5.38 14.93 7.54
C SER A 160 4.52 15.07 6.29
N ILE A 161 3.85 14.00 5.87
CA ILE A 161 2.93 13.99 4.73
C ILE A 161 1.78 14.97 4.95
N ASP A 162 1.14 14.94 6.13
CA ASP A 162 0.04 15.86 6.44
C ASP A 162 0.47 17.33 6.38
N LYS A 163 1.67 17.67 6.89
CA LYS A 163 2.23 19.02 6.79
C LYS A 163 2.43 19.45 5.34
N GLN A 164 2.92 18.55 4.48
CA GLN A 164 3.09 18.83 3.05
C GLN A 164 1.75 19.13 2.38
N ILE A 165 0.72 18.32 2.66
CA ILE A 165 -0.63 18.51 2.12
C ILE A 165 -1.23 19.85 2.56
N ILE A 166 -1.12 20.19 3.84
CA ILE A 166 -1.66 21.46 4.36
C ILE A 166 -0.94 22.65 3.70
N THR A 167 0.37 22.55 3.53
CA THR A 167 1.18 23.61 2.91
C THR A 167 0.79 23.80 1.45
N SER A 168 0.58 22.72 0.69
CA SER A 168 0.21 22.81 -0.73
C SER A 168 -1.19 23.40 -0.96
N ILE A 169 -2.11 23.25 -0.02
CA ILE A 169 -3.45 23.88 -0.07
C ILE A 169 -3.39 25.37 0.31
N SER A 170 -2.43 25.75 1.16
CA SER A 170 -2.29 27.13 1.67
C SER A 170 -1.47 28.04 0.77
N SER A 171 -0.96 27.52 -0.35
CA SER A 171 -0.12 28.20 -1.35
C SER A 171 -0.96 28.62 -2.55
#